data_AF-A0A7X9W901-F1
#
_entry.id   AF-A0A7X9W901-F1
#
_cell.length_a   1.000
_cell.length_b   1.000
_cell.length_c   1.000
_cell.angle_alpha   90.00
_cell.angle_beta   90.00
_cell.angle_gamma   90.00
#
_symmetry.space_group_name_H-M   'P 1'
#
loop_
_entity.id
_entity.type
_entity.pdbx_description
1 polymer ?
#
loop_
_entity_poly.entity_id
_entity_poly.type
_entity_poly.pdbx_seq_one_letter_code
_entity_poly.pdbx_strand_id
1 'polypeptide(L)'
;MKYVIYGMNLFNYIILITWISLSLNRISEVGPDIVSFFALFSIFLLIISLIFSFISRTQDDIKDTLNISIFINLFNLVVLTSILLAILF
;
A
#
# COMPACT_ATOMS: atom_id res chain seq x y z
N MET A 1 17.62 5.14 -1.18
CA MET A 1 16.70 4.00 -1.35
C MET A 1 15.70 3.87 -0.20
N LYS A 2 16.13 3.89 1.07
CA LYS A 2 15.22 3.77 2.23
C LYS A 2 14.05 4.75 2.22
N TYR A 3 14.34 6.05 2.08
CA TYR A 3 13.31 7.10 2.00
C TYR A 3 12.39 6.97 0.79
N VAL A 4 12.87 6.37 -0.30
CA VAL A 4 12.06 6.13 -1.51
C VAL A 4 11.01 5.07 -1.21
N ILE A 5 11.41 3.94 -0.60
CA ILE A 5 10.49 2.85 -0.23
C ILE A 5 9.42 3.35 0.74
N TYR A 6 9.81 4.08 1.78
CA TYR A 6 8.83 4.67 2.70
C TYR A 6 7.95 5.73 2.03
N GLY A 7 8.53 6.56 1.18
CA GLY A 7 7.79 7.56 0.40
C GLY A 7 6.73 6.92 -0.50
N MET A 8 7.05 5.80 -1.16
CA MET A 8 6.09 5.06 -2.00
C MET A 8 4.93 4.47 -1.20
N ASN A 9 5.22 3.90 -0.02
CA ASN A 9 4.16 3.42 0.87
C ASN A 9 3.29 4.58 1.37
N LEU A 10 3.89 5.68 1.81
CA LEU A 10 3.18 6.89 2.24
C LEU A 10 2.29 7.46 1.13
N PHE A 11 2.81 7.51 -0.09
CA PHE A 11 2.11 8.02 -1.25
C PHE A 11 0.85 7.21 -1.57
N ASN A 12 0.87 5.89 -1.37
CA ASN A 12 -0.32 5.04 -1.52
C ASN A 12 -1.46 5.52 -0.59
N TYR A 13 -1.14 5.84 0.66
CA TYR A 13 -2.15 6.37 1.60
C TYR A 13 -2.61 7.78 1.25
N ILE A 14 -1.70 8.64 0.79
CA ILE A 14 -2.08 10.00 0.36
C ILE A 14 -3.08 9.93 -0.79
N ILE A 15 -2.84 9.08 -1.79
CA ILE A 15 -3.78 8.86 -2.90
C ILE A 15 -5.12 8.35 -2.36
N LEU A 16 -5.10 7.31 -1.53
CA LEU A 16 -6.30 6.72 -0.94
C LEU A 16 -7.16 7.78 -0.23
N ILE A 17 -6.57 8.54 0.69
CA ILE A 17 -7.27 9.56 1.48
C ILE A 17 -7.79 10.68 0.57
N THR A 18 -6.98 11.12 -0.40
CA THR A 18 -7.38 12.17 -1.35
C THR A 18 -8.59 11.71 -2.16
N TRP A 19 -8.57 10.48 -2.66
CA TRP A 19 -9.64 9.97 -3.52
C TRP A 19 -10.94 9.73 -2.74
N ILE A 20 -10.86 9.21 -1.52
CA ILE A 20 -11.99 9.13 -0.59
C ILE A 20 -12.58 10.53 -0.35
N SER A 21 -11.73 11.52 -0.06
CA SER A 21 -12.16 12.89 0.25
C SER A 21 -12.87 13.57 -0.92
N LEU A 22 -12.35 13.38 -2.14
CA LEU A 22 -12.97 13.93 -3.36
C LEU A 22 -14.28 13.24 -3.74
N SER A 23 -14.51 12.03 -3.23
CA SER A 23 -15.63 11.17 -3.63
C SER A 23 -16.65 10.93 -2.52
N LEU A 24 -16.60 11.70 -1.41
CA LEU A 24 -17.47 11.51 -0.24
C LEU A 24 -18.96 11.39 -0.60
N ASN A 25 -19.46 12.20 -1.54
CA ASN A 25 -20.87 12.22 -1.94
C ASN A 25 -21.27 11.05 -2.86
N ARG A 26 -20.31 10.25 -3.35
CA ARG A 26 -20.55 9.10 -4.25
C ARG A 26 -19.77 7.87 -3.79
N ILE A 27 -19.48 7.80 -2.50
CA ILE A 27 -18.54 6.82 -1.93
C ILE A 27 -18.99 5.37 -2.20
N SER A 28 -20.29 5.10 -2.20
CA SER A 28 -20.86 3.77 -2.48
C SER A 28 -20.71 3.36 -3.95
N GLU A 29 -20.61 4.32 -4.87
CA GLU A 29 -20.46 4.05 -6.31
C GLU A 29 -18.99 3.78 -6.65
N VAL A 30 -18.06 4.57 -6.12
CA VAL A 30 -16.63 4.50 -6.45
C VAL A 30 -15.77 3.78 -5.40
N GLY A 31 -16.33 3.43 -4.25
CA GLY A 31 -15.65 2.74 -3.16
C GLY A 31 -14.91 1.47 -3.59
N PRO A 32 -15.53 0.56 -4.38
CA PRO A 32 -14.87 -0.65 -4.88
C PRO A 32 -13.64 -0.34 -5.75
N ASP A 33 -13.71 0.72 -6.58
CA ASP A 33 -12.59 1.13 -7.42
C ASP A 33 -11.44 1.67 -6.59
N ILE A 34 -11.75 2.52 -5.59
CA ILE A 34 -10.77 3.05 -4.64
C ILE A 34 -10.05 1.90 -3.92
N VAL A 35 -10.81 0.94 -3.39
CA VAL A 35 -10.26 -0.23 -2.69
C VAL A 35 -9.42 -1.09 -3.62
N SER A 36 -9.93 -1.38 -4.82
CA SER A 36 -9.22 -2.21 -5.81
C SER A 36 -7.90 -1.58 -6.23
N PHE A 37 -7.88 -0.27 -6.46
CA PHE A 37 -6.66 0.45 -6.81
C PHE A 37 -5.64 0.45 -5.67
N PHE A 38 -6.09 0.70 -4.44
CA PHE A 38 -5.23 0.63 -3.24
C PHE A 38 -4.63 -0.76 -3.04
N ALA A 39 -5.42 -1.81 -3.23
CA ALA A 39 -4.96 -3.20 -3.14
C ALA A 39 -3.95 -3.53 -4.26
N LEU A 40 -4.26 -3.18 -5.51
CA LEU A 40 -3.35 -3.39 -6.65
C LEU A 40 -2.01 -2.67 -6.45
N PHE A 41 -2.02 -1.43 -5.97
CA PHE A 41 -0.79 -0.70 -5.69
C PHE A 41 -0.01 -1.33 -4.53
N SER A 42 -0.70 -1.82 -3.49
CA SER A 42 -0.05 -2.55 -2.39
C SER A 42 0.58 -3.86 -2.86
N ILE A 43 -0.08 -4.61 -3.75
CA ILE A 43 0.51 -5.81 -4.40
C ILE A 43 1.76 -5.43 -5.19
N PHE A 44 1.68 -4.36 -5.98
CA PHE A 44 2.81 -3.89 -6.78
C PHE A 44 4.03 -3.53 -5.90
N LEU A 45 3.81 -2.76 -4.82
CA LEU A 45 4.87 -2.44 -3.86
C LEU A 45 5.41 -3.66 -3.13
N LEU A 46 4.55 -4.63 -2.79
CA LEU A 46 4.95 -5.89 -2.18
C LEU A 46 5.89 -6.69 -3.09
N ILE A 47 5.53 -6.84 -4.37
CA ILE A 47 6.34 -7.55 -5.36
C ILE A 47 7.70 -6.87 -5.52
N ILE A 48 7.73 -5.54 -5.66
CA ILE A 48 8.98 -4.78 -5.72
C ILE A 48 9.82 -5.02 -4.47
N SER A 49 9.22 -4.89 -3.28
CA SER A 49 9.93 -5.05 -2.01
C SER A 49 10.52 -6.46 -1.85
N LEU A 50 9.79 -7.50 -2.28
CA LEU A 50 10.28 -8.88 -2.29
C LEU A 50 11.45 -9.06 -3.25
N ILE A 51 11.34 -8.58 -4.50
CA ILE A 51 12.42 -8.67 -5.49
C ILE A 51 13.69 -8.00 -4.96
N PHE A 52 13.59 -6.78 -4.45
CA PHE A 52 14.74 -6.06 -3.90
C PHE A 52 15.31 -6.73 -2.65
N SER A 53 14.47 -7.39 -1.83
CA SER A 53 14.92 -8.12 -0.63
C SER A 53 15.76 -9.34 -1.00
N PHE A 54 15.39 -10.05 -2.07
CA PHE A 54 16.20 -11.15 -2.59
C PHE A 54 17.55 -10.69 -3.15
N ILE A 55 17.59 -9.55 -3.84
CA ILE A 55 18.81 -9.02 -4.47
C ILE A 55 19.75 -8.40 -3.43
N SER A 56 19.23 -7.71 -2.42
CA SER A 56 20.02 -6.89 -1.48
C SER A 56 20.50 -7.67 -0.24
N ARG A 57 20.80 -8.96 -0.39
CA ARG A 57 21.05 -9.91 0.73
C ARG A 57 22.17 -9.49 1.70
N THR A 58 23.09 -8.62 1.29
CA THR A 58 24.29 -8.20 2.03
C THR A 58 24.24 -6.78 2.61
N GLN A 59 23.14 -6.04 2.45
CA GLN A 59 23.00 -4.68 3.00
C GLN A 59 21.92 -4.62 4.09
N ASP A 60 22.34 -4.75 5.35
CA ASP A 60 21.43 -4.89 6.50
C ASP A 60 20.45 -3.71 6.65
N ASP A 61 20.90 -2.46 6.47
CA ASP A 61 20.04 -1.27 6.60
C ASP A 61 18.88 -1.21 5.59
N ILE A 62 19.11 -1.72 4.38
CA ILE A 62 18.09 -1.74 3.32
C ILE A 62 17.14 -2.92 3.54
N LYS A 63 17.66 -4.04 4.03
CA LYS A 63 16.88 -5.24 4.32
C LYS A 63 15.80 -4.97 5.36
N ASP A 64 16.11 -4.25 6.43
CA ASP A 64 15.11 -3.88 7.44
C ASP A 64 14.01 -2.99 6.86
N THR A 65 14.39 -2.03 6.01
CA THR A 65 13.43 -1.16 5.34
C THR A 65 12.50 -1.95 4.42
N LEU A 66 13.04 -2.91 3.67
CA LEU A 66 12.27 -3.77 2.76
C LEU A 66 11.34 -4.70 3.55
N ASN A 67 11.79 -5.25 4.68
CA ASN A 67 10.95 -6.07 5.55
C ASN A 67 9.77 -5.27 6.12
N ILE A 68 10.02 -4.03 6.55
CA ILE A 68 8.95 -3.13 7.00
C ILE A 68 7.98 -2.83 5.85
N SER A 69 8.49 -2.56 4.64
CA SER A 69 7.65 -2.35 3.46
C SER A 69 6.80 -3.57 3.12
N ILE A 70 7.37 -4.78 3.17
CA ILE A 70 6.65 -6.04 2.98
C ILE A 70 5.53 -6.17 4.00
N PHE A 71 5.84 -5.95 5.28
CA PHE A 71 4.86 -6.01 6.36
C PHE A 71 3.71 -5.02 6.15
N ILE A 72 4.03 -3.76 5.83
CA ILE A 72 3.03 -2.73 5.55
C ILE A 72 2.12 -3.15 4.40
N ASN A 73 2.67 -3.63 3.29
CA ASN A 73 1.85 -3.99 2.13
C ASN A 73 1.02 -5.27 2.37
N LEU A 74 1.51 -6.23 3.16
CA LEU A 74 0.71 -7.37 3.61
C LEU A 74 -0.43 -6.92 4.53
N PHE A 75 -0.15 -6.03 5.49
CA PHE A 75 -1.17 -5.44 6.35
C PHE A 75 -2.22 -4.67 5.54
N ASN A 76 -1.79 -3.94 4.51
CA ASN A 76 -2.69 -3.23 3.61
C ASN A 76 -3.68 -4.17 2.93
N LEU A 77 -3.17 -5.29 2.42
CA LEU A 77 -3.97 -6.27 1.68
C LEU A 77 -4.93 -7.06 2.57
N VAL A 78 -4.47 -7.50 3.74
CA VAL A 78 -5.26 -8.38 4.60
C VAL A 78 -6.17 -7.60 5.54
N VAL A 79 -5.69 -6.49 6.10
CA VAL A 79 -6.40 -5.77 7.17
C VAL A 79 -7.08 -4.53 6.61
N LEU A 80 -6.32 -3.61 6.02
CA LEU A 80 -6.90 -2.32 5.59
C LEU A 80 -7.89 -2.48 4.44
N THR A 81 -7.62 -3.35 3.47
CA THR A 81 -8.54 -3.60 2.36
C THR A 81 -9.87 -4.13 2.89
N SER A 82 -9.85 -5.07 3.84
CA SER A 82 -11.07 -5.59 4.48
C SER A 82 -11.82 -4.51 5.29
N ILE A 83 -11.10 -3.68 6.04
CA ILE A 83 -11.70 -2.55 6.77
C ILE A 83 -12.32 -1.54 5.80
N LEU A 84 -11.62 -1.19 4.71
CA LEU A 84 -12.10 -0.24 3.72
C LEU A 84 -13.35 -0.77 2.99
N LEU A 85 -13.38 -2.05 2.64
CA LEU A 85 -14.58 -2.68 2.08
C LEU A 85 -15.77 -2.57 3.03
N ALA A 86 -15.57 -2.75 4.33
CA ALA A 86 -16.65 -2.68 5.31
C ALA A 86 -17.11 -1.23 5.63
N ILE A 87 -16.28 -0.23 5.37
CA ILE A 87 -16.59 1.18 5.65
C ILE A 87 -17.17 1.89 4.43
N LEU A 88 -16.68 1.56 3.24
CA LEU A 88 -17.06 2.23 1.99
C LEU A 88 -18.25 1.57 1.28
N PHE A 89 -18.73 0.43 1.80
CA PHE A 89 -19.82 -0.39 1.27
C PHE A 89 -20.76 -0.81 2.41
#